data_AF-A0A8T5SQY5-F1
#
_entry.id   AF-A0A8T5SQY5-F1
#
_cell.length_a   1.000
_cell.length_b   1.000
_cell.length_c   1.000
_cell.angle_alpha   90.00
_cell.angle_beta   90.00
_cell.angle_gamma   90.00
#
_symmetry.space_group_name_H-M   'P 1'
#
loop_
_entity.id
_entity.type
_entity.pdbx_description
1 polymer ?
#
loop_
_entity_poly.entity_id
_entity_poly.type
_entity_poly.pdbx_seq_one_letter_code
_entity_poly.pdbx_strand_id
1 'polypeptide(L)'
;DSTFDLSRVFRVPGTFNNKKEPVPVTIIDINDNRYNPEEFDPYMVNIDDKTIETKQVKVDSFILDSKAQPPFDKWEALKIIDDKIVDSWNHNRTEFQDQSASSYDMSLATFAAQAEWSDQEIVNLLISHRRIQSEDLKLREDYYPRTIQKARQAIEKDKDEQDIEELLE
;
A
#
# COMPACT_ATOMS: atom_id res chain seq x y z
N ASP A 1 -0.29 -5.21 12.24
CA ASP A 1 -0.01 -3.97 12.97
C ASP A 1 1.48 -3.72 12.82
N SER A 2 1.90 -2.55 12.34
CA SER A 2 3.30 -2.24 12.06
C SER A 2 4.00 -1.81 13.36
N THR A 3 4.42 -2.80 14.16
CA THR A 3 5.01 -2.61 15.49
C THR A 3 6.46 -2.16 15.49
N PHE A 4 7.07 -1.99 14.31
CA PHE A 4 8.48 -1.61 14.15
C PHE A 4 8.74 -0.09 14.24
N ASP A 5 7.70 0.73 14.31
CA ASP A 5 7.81 2.19 14.36
C ASP A 5 8.03 2.70 15.80
N LEU A 6 9.16 3.37 16.03
CA LEU A 6 9.57 3.91 17.34
C LEU A 6 8.68 5.03 17.86
N SER A 7 7.98 5.75 16.97
CA SER A 7 7.13 6.89 17.36
C SER A 7 5.74 6.48 17.87
N ARG A 8 5.47 5.17 17.93
CA ARG A 8 4.12 4.65 18.15
C ARG A 8 3.66 4.77 19.59
N VAL A 9 2.40 5.20 19.75
CA VAL A 9 1.69 5.19 21.02
C VAL A 9 1.05 3.82 21.26
N PHE A 10 1.41 3.18 22.37
CA PHE A 10 0.79 1.93 22.84
C PHE A 10 -0.46 2.17 23.68
N ARG A 11 -1.25 1.12 23.92
CA ARG A 11 -2.48 1.20 24.71
C ARG A 11 -2.17 1.49 26.18
N VAL A 12 -2.96 2.36 26.79
CA VAL A 12 -2.81 2.76 28.19
C VAL A 12 -3.52 1.75 29.10
N PRO A 13 -2.84 1.16 30.10
CA PRO A 13 -3.49 0.30 31.09
C PRO A 13 -4.63 1.01 31.84
N GLY A 14 -5.67 0.25 32.20
CA GLY A 14 -6.88 0.79 32.84
C GLY A 14 -7.93 1.34 31.87
N THR A 15 -7.68 1.22 30.56
CA THR A 15 -8.65 1.57 29.50
C THR A 15 -9.23 0.32 28.84
N PHE A 16 -10.15 0.48 27.89
CA PHE A 16 -10.70 -0.60 27.08
C PHE A 16 -10.23 -0.49 25.63
N ASN A 17 -9.83 -1.62 25.03
CA ASN A 17 -9.58 -1.74 23.61
C ASN A 17 -10.91 -2.02 22.88
N ASN A 18 -11.44 -1.00 22.23
CA ASN A 18 -12.73 -1.04 21.53
C ASN A 18 -12.63 -1.34 20.03
N LYS A 19 -11.53 -1.95 19.56
CA LYS A 19 -11.39 -2.31 18.12
C LYS A 19 -12.36 -3.40 17.67
N LYS A 20 -12.88 -4.20 18.60
CA LYS A 20 -13.91 -5.22 18.43
C LYS A 20 -14.78 -5.18 19.69
N GLU A 21 -15.32 -6.32 20.14
CA GLU A 21 -15.88 -6.44 21.48
C GLU A 21 -14.93 -5.84 22.54
N PRO A 22 -15.38 -4.96 23.43
CA PRO A 22 -14.52 -4.27 24.38
C PRO A 22 -13.73 -5.23 25.27
N VAL A 23 -12.39 -5.15 25.19
CA VAL A 23 -11.48 -5.93 26.04
C VAL A 23 -10.69 -4.99 26.95
N PRO A 24 -10.62 -5.24 28.27
CA PRO A 24 -9.84 -4.41 29.18
C PRO A 24 -8.33 -4.50 28.87
N VAL A 25 -7.64 -3.36 28.94
CA VAL A 25 -6.19 -3.26 28.80
C VAL A 25 -5.56 -3.35 30.19
N THR A 26 -4.89 -4.47 30.47
CA THR A 26 -4.22 -4.74 31.75
C THR A 26 -2.72 -4.94 31.56
N ILE A 27 -1.96 -4.69 32.63
CA ILE A 27 -0.55 -5.07 32.69
C ILE A 27 -0.47 -6.54 33.09
N ILE A 28 0.21 -7.34 32.29
CA ILE A 28 0.35 -8.78 32.54
C ILE A 28 1.56 -9.04 33.45
N ASP A 29 2.66 -8.35 33.22
CA ASP A 29 3.90 -8.48 33.99
C ASP A 29 4.68 -7.15 33.98
N ILE A 30 5.40 -6.87 35.07
CA ILE A 30 6.32 -5.73 35.21
C ILE A 30 7.62 -6.29 35.78
N ASN A 31 8.70 -6.14 35.03
CA ASN A 31 10.01 -6.64 35.42
C ASN A 31 11.13 -5.65 35.06
N ASP A 32 12.30 -5.91 35.62
CA ASP A 32 13.52 -5.12 35.43
C ASP A 32 14.40 -5.65 34.30
N ASN A 33 13.88 -6.53 33.44
CA ASN A 33 14.66 -7.05 32.31
C ASN A 33 14.98 -5.89 31.37
N ARG A 34 16.27 -5.68 31.11
CA ARG A 34 16.81 -4.73 30.13
C ARG A 34 17.84 -5.48 29.30
N TYR A 35 17.91 -5.17 28.02
CA TYR A 35 18.91 -5.71 27.10
C TYR A 35 19.95 -4.64 26.80
N ASN A 36 21.20 -5.04 26.55
CA ASN A 36 22.17 -4.16 25.90
C ASN A 36 21.88 -4.21 24.39
N PRO A 37 21.62 -3.07 23.71
CA PRO A 37 21.39 -3.06 22.27
C PRO A 37 22.47 -3.77 21.44
N GLU A 38 23.73 -3.75 21.88
CA GLU A 38 24.86 -4.42 21.20
C GLU A 38 24.71 -5.95 21.14
N GLU A 39 23.90 -6.55 22.03
CA GLU A 39 23.60 -8.00 22.00
C GLU A 39 22.87 -8.40 20.72
N PHE A 40 22.27 -7.43 20.01
CA PHE A 40 21.58 -7.66 18.74
C PHE A 40 22.48 -7.52 17.51
N ASP A 41 23.71 -6.99 17.65
CA ASP A 41 24.63 -6.78 16.53
C ASP A 41 24.89 -8.06 15.70
N PRO A 42 25.10 -9.25 16.31
CA PRO A 42 25.31 -10.49 15.54
C PRO A 42 24.10 -10.93 14.72
N TYR A 43 22.91 -10.42 15.06
CA TYR A 43 21.64 -10.74 14.43
C TYR A 43 21.16 -9.64 13.48
N MET A 44 21.88 -8.52 13.40
CA MET A 44 21.58 -7.50 12.41
C MET A 44 21.78 -8.08 11.02
N VAL A 45 20.77 -7.90 10.18
CA VAL A 45 20.91 -8.19 8.76
C VAL A 45 21.92 -7.18 8.23
N ASN A 46 23.02 -7.68 7.64
CA ASN A 46 23.86 -6.85 6.80
C ASN A 46 23.00 -6.41 5.63
N ILE A 47 22.43 -5.21 5.78
CA ILE A 47 21.94 -4.46 4.64
C ILE A 47 23.25 -4.07 3.98
N ASP A 48 23.66 -4.82 2.95
CA ASP A 48 24.67 -4.32 2.05
C ASP A 48 24.27 -2.87 1.79
N ASP A 49 25.20 -1.94 1.94
CA ASP A 49 25.16 -0.70 1.19
C ASP A 49 25.27 -1.08 -0.30
N LYS A 50 24.32 -1.87 -0.83
CA LYS A 50 23.59 -1.43 -1.98
C LYS A 50 23.17 -0.02 -1.59
N THR A 51 24.06 0.93 -1.90
CA THR A 51 23.70 2.08 -2.70
C THR A 51 22.45 1.63 -3.40
N ILE A 52 21.30 2.08 -2.90
CA ILE A 52 20.15 2.20 -3.76
C ILE A 52 20.79 2.94 -4.90
N GLU A 53 21.08 2.22 -5.99
CA GLU A 53 21.36 2.83 -7.27
C GLU A 53 20.05 3.53 -7.52
N THR A 54 19.98 4.72 -6.94
CA THR A 54 19.11 5.78 -7.30
C THR A 54 19.60 6.02 -8.72
N LYS A 55 19.07 5.24 -9.66
CA LYS A 55 18.51 5.86 -10.84
C LYS A 55 17.76 7.04 -10.26
N GLN A 56 18.41 8.20 -10.28
CA GLN A 56 17.81 9.48 -9.99
C GLN A 56 16.82 9.68 -11.14
N VAL A 57 15.72 8.93 -11.09
CA VAL A 57 14.47 9.36 -11.67
C VAL A 57 14.14 10.53 -10.78
N LYS A 58 14.31 11.72 -11.34
CA LYS A 58 13.78 12.95 -10.80
C LYS A 58 12.27 12.74 -10.73
N VAL A 59 11.78 12.16 -9.63
CA VAL A 59 10.34 12.09 -9.37
C VAL A 59 9.99 13.51 -9.01
N ASP A 60 9.54 14.27 -10.00
CA ASP A 60 8.76 15.47 -9.75
C ASP A 60 7.72 15.05 -8.71
N SER A 61 7.73 15.69 -7.54
CA SER A 61 6.80 15.43 -6.46
C SER A 61 5.38 15.36 -7.01
N PHE A 62 4.66 14.26 -6.76
CA PHE A 62 3.27 14.14 -7.20
C PHE A 62 2.42 15.27 -6.64
N ILE A 63 1.50 15.78 -7.46
CA ILE A 63 0.51 16.77 -7.00
C ILE A 63 -0.57 16.00 -6.24
N LEU A 64 -0.57 16.14 -4.91
CA LEU A 64 -1.55 15.51 -4.02
C LEU A 64 -2.72 16.46 -3.77
N ASP A 65 -3.65 16.56 -4.73
CA ASP A 65 -4.88 17.34 -4.57
C ASP A 65 -6.01 16.48 -4.00
N SER A 66 -6.55 16.83 -2.83
CA SER A 66 -7.75 16.20 -2.26
C SER A 66 -8.97 16.18 -3.20
N LYS A 67 -9.02 17.09 -4.19
CA LYS A 67 -10.06 17.19 -5.21
C LYS A 67 -9.71 16.50 -6.52
N ALA A 68 -8.60 15.76 -6.57
CA ALA A 68 -8.17 15.04 -7.75
C ALA A 68 -9.27 14.11 -8.30
N GLN A 69 -9.24 13.95 -9.63
CA GLN A 69 -10.15 13.11 -10.41
C GLN A 69 -9.33 12.32 -11.43
N PRO A 70 -9.72 11.07 -11.73
CA PRO A 70 -9.10 10.33 -12.81
C PRO A 70 -9.45 11.00 -14.16
N PRO A 71 -8.60 10.86 -15.19
CA PRO A 71 -8.94 11.30 -16.54
C PRO A 71 -10.22 10.60 -16.99
N PHE A 72 -11.26 11.38 -17.29
CA PHE A 72 -12.61 10.85 -17.55
C PHE A 72 -12.61 9.78 -18.65
N ASP A 73 -12.03 10.10 -19.81
CA ASP A 73 -12.03 9.18 -20.96
C ASP A 73 -11.31 7.86 -20.66
N LYS A 74 -10.17 7.94 -19.95
CA LYS A 74 -9.42 6.74 -19.56
C LYS A 74 -10.18 5.92 -18.54
N TRP A 75 -10.83 6.57 -17.56
CA TRP A 75 -11.64 5.89 -16.55
C TRP A 75 -12.84 5.16 -17.17
N GLU A 76 -13.57 5.81 -18.08
CA GLU A 76 -14.66 5.17 -18.80
C GLU A 76 -14.16 3.97 -19.62
N ALA A 77 -13.04 4.11 -20.32
CA ALA A 77 -12.42 3.00 -21.05
C ALA A 77 -12.02 1.85 -20.11
N LEU A 78 -11.44 2.16 -18.95
CA LEU A 78 -10.97 1.16 -17.99
C LEU A 78 -12.14 0.32 -17.44
N LYS A 79 -13.28 0.95 -17.13
CA LYS A 79 -14.48 0.22 -16.67
C LYS A 79 -15.05 -0.76 -17.70
N ILE A 80 -14.80 -0.55 -18.99
CA ILE A 80 -15.30 -1.43 -20.06
C ILE A 80 -14.46 -2.71 -20.17
N ILE A 81 -13.21 -2.69 -19.68
CA ILE A 81 -12.26 -3.80 -19.84
C ILE A 81 -12.61 -4.98 -18.94
N ASP A 82 -12.90 -4.72 -17.66
CA ASP A 82 -13.16 -5.78 -16.66
C ASP A 82 -14.08 -5.27 -15.54
N ASP A 83 -15.15 -6.02 -15.25
CA ASP A 83 -16.09 -5.73 -14.17
C ASP A 83 -15.40 -5.65 -12.79
N LYS A 84 -14.29 -6.38 -12.61
CA LYS A 84 -13.47 -6.33 -11.38
C LYS A 84 -12.93 -4.95 -11.06
N ILE A 85 -12.77 -4.08 -12.06
CA ILE A 85 -12.34 -2.70 -11.85
C ILE A 85 -13.45 -1.91 -11.14
N VAL A 86 -14.69 -2.10 -11.57
CA VAL A 86 -15.88 -1.49 -10.96
C VAL A 86 -16.10 -2.07 -9.56
N ASP A 87 -15.91 -3.38 -9.39
CA ASP A 87 -16.01 -4.02 -8.06
C ASP A 87 -14.91 -3.53 -7.11
N SER A 88 -13.70 -3.31 -7.62
CA SER A 88 -12.61 -2.74 -6.82
C SER A 88 -12.95 -1.31 -6.38
N TRP A 89 -13.55 -0.53 -7.27
CA TRP A 89 -13.96 0.84 -6.96
C TRP A 89 -15.05 0.90 -5.90
N ASN A 90 -16.01 -0.05 -5.92
CA ASN A 90 -17.17 -0.07 -5.03
C ASN A 90 -16.98 -0.88 -3.75
N HIS A 91 -15.80 -1.46 -3.52
CA HIS A 91 -15.49 -2.37 -2.41
C HIS A 91 -16.34 -3.65 -2.41
N ASN A 92 -16.59 -4.19 -3.60
CA ASN A 92 -17.43 -5.39 -3.80
C ASN A 92 -16.63 -6.66 -4.13
N ARG A 93 -15.29 -6.65 -3.99
CA ARG A 93 -14.41 -7.78 -4.31
C ARG A 93 -14.47 -8.82 -3.18
N THR A 94 -15.40 -9.75 -3.28
CA THR A 94 -15.61 -10.81 -2.26
C THR A 94 -14.45 -11.80 -2.14
N GLU A 95 -13.60 -11.91 -3.16
CA GLU A 95 -12.43 -12.78 -3.18
C GLU A 95 -11.23 -12.21 -2.39
N PHE A 96 -11.26 -10.92 -2.02
CA PHE A 96 -10.18 -10.32 -1.24
C PHE A 96 -10.21 -10.81 0.21
N GLN A 97 -9.10 -11.42 0.64
CA GLN A 97 -8.89 -11.77 2.05
C GLN A 97 -8.79 -10.53 2.95
N ASP A 98 -8.20 -9.45 2.44
CA ASP A 98 -8.14 -8.15 3.11
C ASP A 98 -9.05 -7.13 2.41
N GLN A 99 -10.11 -6.74 3.11
CA GLN A 99 -11.12 -5.77 2.67
C GLN A 99 -10.74 -4.31 2.99
N SER A 100 -9.47 -4.04 3.32
CA SER A 100 -9.00 -2.69 3.59
C SER A 100 -8.95 -1.81 2.34
N ALA A 101 -9.13 -0.50 2.51
CA ALA A 101 -8.99 0.47 1.42
C ALA A 101 -7.64 0.38 0.68
N SER A 102 -6.56 0.01 1.37
CA SER A 102 -5.25 -0.20 0.74
C SER A 102 -5.19 -1.39 -0.21
N SER A 103 -5.95 -2.46 0.05
CA SER A 103 -6.08 -3.59 -0.88
C SER A 103 -6.77 -3.17 -2.16
N TYR A 104 -7.85 -2.39 -2.02
CA TYR A 104 -8.59 -1.83 -3.14
C TYR A 104 -7.75 -0.83 -3.94
N ASP A 105 -6.95 0.01 -3.28
CA ASP A 105 -6.01 0.89 -3.97
C ASP A 105 -4.97 0.12 -4.77
N MET A 106 -4.41 -0.96 -4.21
CA MET A 106 -3.45 -1.79 -4.93
C MET A 106 -4.08 -2.38 -6.18
N SER A 107 -5.30 -2.91 -6.07
CA SER A 107 -6.06 -3.45 -7.20
C SER A 107 -6.27 -2.41 -8.31
N LEU A 108 -6.77 -1.22 -7.97
CA LEU A 108 -6.99 -0.13 -8.92
C LEU A 108 -5.69 0.36 -9.54
N ALA A 109 -4.61 0.45 -8.75
CA ALA A 109 -3.29 0.84 -9.23
C ALA A 109 -2.74 -0.17 -10.25
N THR A 110 -2.90 -1.47 -10.00
CA THR A 110 -2.48 -2.53 -10.93
C THR A 110 -3.25 -2.44 -12.24
N PHE A 111 -4.57 -2.30 -12.22
CA PHE A 111 -5.36 -2.17 -13.46
C PHE A 111 -4.98 -0.91 -14.25
N ALA A 112 -4.83 0.23 -13.58
CA ALA A 112 -4.45 1.47 -14.26
C ALA A 112 -3.01 1.41 -14.80
N ALA A 113 -2.09 0.77 -14.07
CA ALA A 113 -0.72 0.55 -14.53
C ALA A 113 -0.65 -0.43 -15.72
N GLN A 114 -1.48 -1.49 -15.74
CA GLN A 114 -1.63 -2.40 -16.88
C GLN A 114 -2.16 -1.67 -18.12
N ALA A 115 -3.06 -0.70 -17.92
CA ALA A 115 -3.56 0.18 -18.97
C ALA A 115 -2.59 1.33 -19.32
N GLU A 116 -1.34 1.27 -18.84
CA GLU A 116 -0.27 2.24 -19.11
C GLU A 116 -0.61 3.69 -18.73
N TRP A 117 -1.41 3.89 -17.68
CA TRP A 117 -1.63 5.23 -17.14
C TRP A 117 -0.31 5.80 -16.59
N SER A 118 -0.18 7.12 -16.65
CA SER A 118 0.93 7.81 -16.00
C SER A 118 0.75 7.77 -14.48
N ASP A 119 1.87 7.84 -13.75
CA ASP A 119 1.84 7.73 -12.29
C ASP A 119 0.94 8.81 -11.65
N GLN A 120 0.94 10.05 -12.16
CA GLN A 120 0.07 11.11 -11.65
C GLN A 120 -1.42 10.83 -11.89
N GLU A 121 -1.78 10.20 -13.01
CA GLU A 121 -3.17 9.81 -13.28
C GLU A 121 -3.62 8.70 -12.33
N ILE A 122 -2.72 7.75 -12.01
CA ILE A 122 -2.98 6.72 -11.01
C ILE A 122 -3.14 7.35 -9.63
N VAL A 123 -2.28 8.30 -9.24
CA VAL A 123 -2.44 9.05 -7.98
C VAL A 123 -3.82 9.70 -7.90
N ASN A 124 -4.23 10.39 -8.96
CA ASN A 124 -5.52 11.07 -9.01
C ASN A 124 -6.70 10.10 -8.90
N LEU A 125 -6.60 8.94 -9.55
CA LEU A 125 -7.57 7.85 -9.42
C LEU A 125 -7.69 7.39 -7.96
N LEU A 126 -6.57 7.09 -7.30
CA LEU A 126 -6.57 6.57 -5.93
C LEU A 126 -7.06 7.61 -4.90
N ILE A 127 -6.73 8.89 -5.07
CA ILE A 127 -7.28 9.97 -4.23
C ILE A 127 -8.80 10.06 -4.42
N SER A 128 -9.27 10.03 -5.67
CA SER A 128 -10.71 10.10 -5.96
C SER A 128 -11.50 8.91 -5.39
N HIS A 129 -10.93 7.70 -5.49
CA HIS A 129 -11.46 6.47 -4.93
C HIS A 129 -11.62 6.60 -3.41
N ARG A 130 -10.53 6.91 -2.70
CA ARG A 130 -10.56 7.09 -1.24
C ARG A 130 -11.55 8.16 -0.81
N ARG A 131 -11.65 9.27 -1.54
CA ARG A 131 -12.62 10.33 -1.25
C ARG A 131 -14.06 9.85 -1.38
N ILE A 132 -14.39 9.11 -2.44
CA ILE A 132 -15.74 8.60 -2.68
C ILE A 132 -16.13 7.54 -1.65
N GLN A 133 -15.17 6.70 -1.27
CA GLN A 133 -15.35 5.69 -0.23
C GLN A 133 -15.25 6.23 1.20
N SER A 134 -15.07 7.55 1.37
CA SER A 134 -14.93 8.21 2.67
C SER A 134 -13.78 7.67 3.54
N GLU A 135 -12.69 7.25 2.89
CA GLU A 135 -11.48 6.72 3.50
C GLU A 135 -10.43 7.81 3.72
N ASP A 136 -9.45 7.55 4.59
CA ASP A 136 -8.30 8.44 4.81
C ASP A 136 -7.58 8.70 3.48
N LEU A 137 -7.48 9.95 3.04
CA LEU A 137 -6.89 10.29 1.73
C LEU A 137 -5.39 10.01 1.63
N LYS A 138 -4.68 9.71 2.72
CA LYS A 138 -3.23 9.41 2.66
C LYS A 138 -2.43 10.41 1.80
N LEU A 139 -2.68 11.71 1.97
CA LEU A 139 -1.96 12.81 1.28
C LEU A 139 -0.55 13.00 1.85
N ARG A 140 0.21 11.91 1.89
CA ARG A 140 1.59 11.80 2.34
C ARG A 140 2.45 11.41 1.15
N GLU A 141 3.63 11.98 1.06
CA GLU A 141 4.49 11.89 -0.12
C GLU A 141 4.89 10.45 -0.48
N ASP A 142 4.91 9.53 0.49
CA ASP A 142 5.45 8.18 0.29
C ASP A 142 4.38 7.11 -0.01
N TYR A 143 3.09 7.34 0.29
CA TYR A 143 2.07 6.30 0.19
C TYR A 143 1.80 5.90 -1.26
N TYR A 144 1.41 6.85 -2.10
CA TYR A 144 1.06 6.59 -3.49
C TYR A 144 2.22 6.11 -4.36
N PRO A 145 3.44 6.69 -4.28
CA PRO A 145 4.58 6.15 -5.03
C PRO A 145 4.86 4.68 -4.69
N ARG A 146 4.76 4.29 -3.41
CA ARG A 146 4.98 2.90 -2.99
C ARG A 146 3.91 1.96 -3.55
N THR A 147 2.66 2.39 -3.56
CA THR A 147 1.56 1.60 -4.15
C THR A 147 1.77 1.41 -5.66
N ILE A 148 2.11 2.48 -6.38
CA ILE A 148 2.37 2.44 -7.83
C ILE A 148 3.59 1.58 -8.15
N GLN A 149 4.68 1.73 -7.39
CA GLN A 149 5.89 0.92 -7.58
C GLN A 149 5.58 -0.58 -7.44
N LYS A 150 4.83 -0.96 -6.41
CA LYS A 150 4.41 -2.35 -6.20
C LYS A 150 3.50 -2.86 -7.32
N ALA A 151 2.56 -2.04 -7.78
CA ALA A 151 1.68 -2.38 -8.89
C ALA A 151 2.48 -2.65 -10.17
N ARG A 152 3.43 -1.77 -10.51
CA ARG A 152 4.30 -1.95 -11.68
C ARG A 152 5.21 -3.17 -11.56
N GLN A 153 5.80 -3.40 -10.39
CA GLN A 153 6.63 -4.59 -10.13
C GLN A 153 5.84 -5.89 -10.26
N ALA A 154 4.57 -5.92 -9.82
CA ALA A 154 3.71 -7.08 -10.00
C ALA A 154 3.49 -7.38 -11.50
N ILE A 155 3.23 -6.35 -12.32
CA ILE A 155 3.04 -6.50 -13.76
C ILE A 155 4.31 -6.99 -14.46
N GLU A 156 5.47 -6.45 -14.08
CA GLU A 156 6.77 -6.88 -14.64
C GLU A 156 7.03 -8.34 -14.30
N LYS A 157 6.80 -8.74 -13.05
CA LYS A 157 6.94 -10.12 -12.62
C LYS A 157 5.97 -11.07 -13.36
N ASP A 158 4.71 -10.68 -13.53
CA ASP A 158 3.72 -11.51 -14.24
C ASP A 158 4.11 -11.69 -15.72
N LYS A 159 4.73 -10.68 -16.35
CA LYS A 159 5.27 -10.79 -17.72
C LYS A 159 6.49 -11.72 -17.77
N ASP A 160 7.44 -11.55 -16.85
CA ASP A 160 8.64 -12.40 -16.78
C ASP A 160 8.25 -13.89 -16.59
N GLU A 161 7.23 -14.17 -15.77
CA GLU A 161 6.72 -15.53 -15.56
C GLU A 161 6.07 -16.10 -16.84
N GLN A 162 5.29 -15.30 -17.57
CA GLN A 162 4.70 -15.70 -18.85
C GLN A 162 5.76 -15.98 -19.92
N ASP A 163 6.78 -15.13 -20.03
CA ASP A 163 7.88 -15.29 -20.98
C ASP A 163 8.71 -16.56 -20.68
N ILE A 164 8.92 -16.87 -19.38
CA ILE A 164 9.59 -18.11 -18.97
C ILE A 164 8.75 -19.34 -19.34
N GLU A 165 7.44 -19.29 -19.14
CA GLU A 165 6.54 -20.40 -19.48
C GLU A 165 6.53 -20.65 -20.99
N GLU A 166 6.46 -19.60 -21.82
CA GLU A 166 6.53 -19.71 -23.28
C GLU A 166 7.87 -20.30 -23.78
N LEU A 167 8.99 -20.02 -23.09
CA LEU A 167 10.30 -20.59 -23.42
C LEU A 167 10.46 -22.07 -23.04
N LEU A 168 9.58 -22.60 -22.18
CA LEU A 168 9.61 -23.99 -21.72
C LEU A 168 8.67 -24.91 -22.51
N GLU A 169 7.79 -24.35 -23.36
CA GLU A 169 6.93 -25.06 -24.31
C GLU A 169 7.61 -25.32 -25.68
#